data_AF-A0A7J3A8B1-F1
#
_entry.id   AF-A0A7J3A8B1-F1
#
_cell.length_a   1.000
_cell.length_b   1.000
_cell.length_c   1.000
_cell.angle_alpha   90.00
_cell.angle_beta   90.00
_cell.angle_gamma   90.00
#
_symmetry.space_group_name_H-M   'P 1'
#
loop_
_entity.id
_entity.type
_entity.pdbx_description
1 polymer ?
#
loop_
_entity_poly.entity_id
_entity_poly.type
_entity_poly.pdbx_seq_one_letter_code
_entity_poly.pdbx_strand_id
1 'polypeptide(L)'
;MSDSTSQEIEDRKIGIVGQYMFMSILQEWRIPYLVDYPLFNLPEHRLFVDFIIPGFGSVEVKSFPRYASYFIVKRRLWSALSKVPDFVIAICVLSDNLGKVEGWLHGSEVANLPHNPEVCIYEECYCTPFTELRPFRELIPRLIECSLDEEIKRRVKKEFNL
;
A
#
# COMPACT_ATOMS: atom_id res chain seq x y z
N MET A 1 29.01 10.20 -5.89
CA MET A 1 28.50 9.42 -4.75
C MET A 1 27.30 10.16 -4.23
N SER A 2 26.09 9.70 -4.57
CA SER A 2 24.88 10.21 -3.90
C SER A 2 24.92 9.72 -2.46
N ASP A 3 24.77 10.62 -1.49
CA ASP A 3 24.72 10.25 -0.08
C ASP A 3 23.59 9.25 0.13
N SER A 4 23.93 8.02 0.52
CA SER A 4 22.97 6.95 0.85
C SER A 4 21.94 7.43 1.87
N THR A 5 22.33 8.36 2.74
CA THR A 5 21.46 9.01 3.73
C THR A 5 20.33 9.83 3.10
N SER A 6 20.58 10.53 1.98
CA SER A 6 19.54 11.32 1.30
C SER A 6 18.48 10.43 0.68
N GLN A 7 18.90 9.32 0.07
CA GLN A 7 18.00 8.38 -0.59
C GLN A 7 17.16 7.59 0.43
N GLU A 8 17.75 7.19 1.55
CA GLU A 8 17.01 6.56 2.65
C GLU A 8 15.97 7.50 3.29
N ILE A 9 16.28 8.80 3.41
CA ILE A 9 15.33 9.80 3.90
C ILE A 9 14.18 9.98 2.91
N GLU A 10 14.49 10.04 1.62
CA GLU A 10 13.48 10.16 0.56
C GLU A 10 12.56 8.94 0.50
N ASP A 11 13.12 7.73 0.58
CA ASP A 11 12.35 6.48 0.62
C ASP A 11 11.42 6.43 1.84
N ARG A 12 11.90 6.84 3.01
CA ARG A 12 11.06 6.95 4.23
C ARG A 12 9.96 7.98 4.05
N LYS A 13 10.25 9.14 3.46
CA LYS A 13 9.26 10.18 3.18
C LYS A 13 8.18 9.64 2.24
N ILE A 14 8.57 8.98 1.15
CA ILE A 14 7.64 8.37 0.18
C ILE A 14 6.74 7.33 0.88
N GLY A 15 7.33 6.46 1.71
CA GLY A 15 6.61 5.49 2.53
C GLY A 15 5.50 6.14 3.35
N ILE A 16 5.87 7.15 4.16
CA ILE A 16 4.95 7.91 5.01
C ILE A 16 3.86 8.58 4.17
N VAL A 17 4.24 9.27 3.09
CA VAL A 17 3.29 10.00 2.24
C VAL A 17 2.23 9.06 1.64
N GLY A 18 2.63 7.89 1.10
CA GLY A 18 1.65 6.94 0.56
C GLY A 18 0.74 6.33 1.64
N GLN A 19 1.26 6.06 2.85
CA GLN A 19 0.42 5.64 3.98
C GLN A 19 -0.64 6.70 4.31
N TYR A 20 -0.25 7.98 4.39
CA TYR A 20 -1.20 9.09 4.59
C TYR A 20 -2.22 9.22 3.46
N MET A 21 -1.80 9.03 2.21
CA MET A 21 -2.71 9.07 1.05
C MET A 21 -3.78 7.99 1.13
N PHE A 22 -3.42 6.75 1.47
CA PHE A 22 -4.41 5.70 1.66
C PHE A 22 -5.31 5.99 2.86
N MET A 23 -4.74 6.48 3.96
CA MET A 23 -5.50 6.90 5.13
C MET A 23 -6.53 7.99 4.78
N SER A 24 -6.18 8.95 3.92
CA SER A 24 -7.13 9.97 3.45
C SER A 24 -8.31 9.37 2.67
N ILE A 25 -8.09 8.34 1.85
CA ILE A 25 -9.19 7.62 1.18
C ILE A 25 -10.13 7.01 2.22
N LEU A 26 -9.59 6.32 3.23
CA LEU A 26 -10.41 5.70 4.28
C LEU A 26 -11.21 6.74 5.07
N GLN A 27 -10.58 7.88 5.41
CA GLN A 27 -11.24 8.97 6.13
C GLN A 27 -12.33 9.64 5.29
N GLU A 28 -12.05 9.94 4.03
CA GLU A 28 -13.01 10.54 3.10
C GLU A 28 -14.22 9.62 2.91
N TRP A 29 -13.98 8.31 2.83
CA TRP A 29 -15.03 7.31 2.67
C TRP A 29 -15.67 6.87 3.99
N ARG A 30 -15.31 7.50 5.13
CA ARG A 30 -15.80 7.16 6.47
C ARG A 30 -15.68 5.67 6.81
N ILE A 31 -14.60 5.06 6.36
CA ILE A 31 -14.27 3.68 6.66
C ILE A 31 -13.49 3.66 7.97
N PRO A 32 -13.90 2.88 8.99
CA PRO A 32 -13.16 2.74 10.22
C PRO A 32 -11.89 1.91 9.97
N TYR A 33 -10.79 2.28 10.61
CA TYR A 33 -9.52 1.57 10.50
C TYR A 33 -8.70 1.69 11.79
N LEU A 34 -7.85 0.70 12.00
CA LEU A 34 -6.68 0.80 12.88
C LEU A 34 -5.44 0.98 12.00
N VAL A 35 -4.47 1.74 12.48
CA VAL A 35 -3.25 2.08 11.74
C VAL A 35 -2.03 1.85 12.63
N ASP A 36 -0.99 1.24 12.08
CA ASP A 36 0.31 1.12 12.74
C ASP A 36 1.13 2.34 12.35
N TYR A 37 1.42 3.21 13.32
CA TYR A 37 2.25 4.38 13.08
C TYR A 37 3.70 4.03 13.43
N PRO A 38 4.63 4.04 12.44
CA PRO A 38 6.04 3.74 12.69
C PRO A 38 6.71 4.66 13.73
N LEU A 39 6.10 5.82 13.99
CA LEU A 39 6.55 6.79 14.99
C LEU A 39 6.37 6.30 16.44
N PHE A 40 5.40 5.42 16.70
CA PHE A 40 5.12 4.88 18.02
C PHE A 40 5.67 3.46 18.13
N ASN A 41 6.98 3.34 18.35
CA ASN A 41 7.67 2.05 18.46
C ASN A 41 7.47 1.38 19.82
N LEU A 42 6.21 1.18 20.22
CA LEU A 42 5.84 0.39 21.40
C LEU A 42 5.47 -1.03 20.93
N PRO A 43 6.24 -2.06 21.30
CA PRO A 43 6.03 -3.43 20.83
C PRO A 43 4.61 -3.95 21.03
N GLU A 44 3.93 -3.52 22.10
CA GLU A 44 2.58 -3.94 22.49
C GLU A 44 1.48 -3.39 21.56
N HIS A 45 1.79 -2.37 20.76
CA HIS A 45 0.83 -1.68 19.90
C HIS A 45 1.08 -1.91 18.40
N ARG A 46 2.08 -2.72 18.05
CA ARG A 46 2.40 -2.99 16.65
C ARG A 46 1.35 -3.90 16.01
N LEU A 47 0.81 -3.47 14.88
CA LEU A 47 -0.11 -4.27 14.06
C LEU A 47 0.66 -5.17 13.09
N PHE A 48 1.95 -4.87 12.84
CA PHE A 48 2.82 -5.57 11.88
C PHE A 48 2.37 -5.47 10.42
N VAL A 49 1.37 -4.62 10.15
CA VAL A 49 0.82 -4.22 8.85
C VAL A 49 0.40 -2.77 8.97
N ASP A 50 0.35 -2.03 7.87
CA ASP A 50 0.02 -0.60 7.93
C ASP A 50 -1.41 -0.32 8.43
N PHE A 51 -2.40 -1.13 8.02
CA PHE A 51 -3.80 -0.93 8.42
C PHE A 51 -4.53 -2.25 8.73
N ILE A 52 -5.51 -2.16 9.63
CA ILE A 52 -6.55 -3.17 9.83
C ILE A 52 -7.91 -2.50 9.65
N ILE A 53 -8.70 -3.00 8.70
CA ILE A 53 -10.03 -2.48 8.37
C ILE A 53 -11.07 -3.52 8.80
N PRO A 54 -11.95 -3.22 9.78
CA PRO A 54 -12.98 -4.15 10.24
C PRO A 54 -13.91 -4.60 9.10
N GLY A 55 -14.10 -5.92 8.96
CA GLY A 55 -14.92 -6.51 7.91
C GLY A 55 -14.25 -6.62 6.53
N PHE A 56 -13.05 -6.04 6.35
CA PHE A 56 -12.30 -6.11 5.11
C PHE A 56 -11.03 -6.96 5.23
N GLY A 57 -10.18 -6.66 6.21
CA GLY A 57 -8.91 -7.35 6.44
C GLY A 57 -7.74 -6.41 6.74
N SER A 58 -6.53 -6.99 6.75
CA SER A 58 -5.26 -6.29 6.90
C SER A 58 -4.71 -5.79 5.57
N VAL A 59 -4.18 -4.57 5.56
CA VAL A 59 -3.68 -3.89 4.37
C VAL A 59 -2.26 -3.39 4.63
N GLU A 60 -1.36 -3.66 3.69
CA GLU A 60 -0.04 -3.07 3.59
C GLU A 60 -0.01 -2.09 2.41
N VAL A 61 0.55 -0.91 2.60
CA VAL A 61 0.72 0.09 1.55
C VAL A 61 2.19 0.11 1.13
N LYS A 62 2.43 -0.05 -0.17
CA LYS A 62 3.76 0.14 -0.77
C LYS A 62 3.77 1.38 -1.62
N SER A 63 4.60 2.33 -1.21
CA SER A 63 4.74 3.63 -1.84
C SER A 63 5.95 3.64 -2.76
N PHE A 64 5.80 4.22 -3.95
CA PHE A 64 6.82 4.26 -4.99
C PHE A 64 7.01 5.70 -5.50
N PRO A 65 8.23 6.09 -5.92
CA PRO A 65 8.44 7.39 -6.52
C PRO A 65 7.74 7.49 -7.88
N ARG A 66 7.42 8.72 -8.32
CA ARG A 66 6.70 9.01 -9.58
C ARG A 66 7.26 8.37 -10.86
N TYR A 67 8.54 8.00 -10.88
CA TYR A 67 9.22 7.42 -12.04
C TYR A 67 9.26 5.88 -12.00
N ALA A 68 8.76 5.26 -10.93
CA ALA A 68 8.68 3.81 -10.85
C ALA A 68 7.67 3.26 -11.86
N SER A 69 7.97 2.10 -12.41
CA SER A 69 7.06 1.34 -13.29
C SER A 69 6.81 -0.08 -12.81
N TYR A 70 7.44 -0.47 -11.70
CA TYR A 70 7.38 -1.80 -11.11
C TYR A 70 6.96 -1.72 -9.66
N PHE A 71 6.09 -2.65 -9.27
CA PHE A 71 5.89 -3.01 -7.89
C PHE A 71 7.08 -3.85 -7.45
N ILE A 72 7.70 -3.48 -6.32
CA ILE A 72 8.91 -4.13 -5.80
C ILE A 72 8.75 -4.31 -4.29
N VAL A 73 9.05 -5.52 -3.81
CA VAL A 73 9.13 -5.83 -2.38
C VAL A 73 10.39 -6.64 -2.10
N LYS A 74 11.19 -6.19 -1.12
CA LYS A 74 12.40 -6.90 -0.68
C LYS A 74 12.02 -8.24 -0.07
N ARG A 75 12.54 -9.34 -0.63
CA ARG A 75 12.21 -10.70 -0.21
C ARG A 75 12.53 -10.93 1.27
N ARG A 76 13.71 -10.49 1.71
CA ARG A 76 14.14 -10.63 3.11
C ARG A 76 13.16 -9.98 4.09
N LEU A 77 12.62 -8.81 3.75
CA LEU A 77 11.65 -8.11 4.59
C LEU A 77 10.29 -8.80 4.56
N TRP A 78 9.83 -9.21 3.38
CA TRP A 78 8.55 -9.92 3.22
C TRP A 78 8.53 -11.26 3.97
N SER A 79 9.59 -12.05 3.85
CA SER A 79 9.72 -13.34 4.54
C SER A 79 9.92 -13.20 6.05
N ALA A 80 10.31 -12.02 6.54
CA ALA A 80 10.45 -11.73 7.96
C ALA A 80 9.16 -11.22 8.61
N LEU A 81 8.08 -11.02 7.84
CA LEU A 81 6.80 -10.60 8.38
C LEU A 81 6.25 -11.70 9.31
N SER A 82 5.81 -11.29 10.50
CA SER A 82 5.09 -12.17 11.43
C SER A 82 3.71 -12.55 10.91
N LYS A 83 3.15 -11.71 10.02
CA LYS A 83 1.85 -11.89 9.39
C LYS A 83 1.91 -11.42 7.95
N VAL A 84 1.43 -12.25 7.02
CA VAL A 84 1.20 -11.84 5.64
C VAL A 84 -0.09 -11.02 5.60
N PRO A 85 -0.08 -9.77 5.07
CA PRO A 85 -1.29 -8.95 4.97
C PRO A 85 -2.29 -9.57 3.99
N ASP A 86 -3.58 -9.31 4.17
CA ASP A 86 -4.62 -9.81 3.25
C ASP A 86 -4.53 -9.12 1.88
N PHE A 87 -4.18 -7.82 1.89
CA PHE A 87 -4.06 -6.97 0.70
C PHE A 87 -2.79 -6.13 0.74
N VAL A 88 -2.20 -5.91 -0.43
CA VAL A 88 -1.12 -4.96 -0.64
C VAL A 88 -1.55 -3.94 -1.69
N ILE A 89 -1.47 -2.65 -1.36
CA ILE A 89 -1.87 -1.56 -2.23
C ILE A 89 -0.63 -0.80 -2.68
N ALA A 90 -0.47 -0.65 -3.99
CA ALA A 90 0.64 0.08 -4.58
C ALA A 90 0.23 1.53 -4.86
N ILE A 91 1.00 2.49 -4.35
CA ILE A 91 0.76 3.92 -4.55
C ILE A 91 2.01 4.57 -5.13
N CYS A 92 1.89 5.22 -6.29
CA CYS A 92 2.91 6.13 -6.79
C CYS A 92 2.70 7.53 -6.21
N VAL A 93 3.73 8.06 -5.54
CA VAL A 93 3.75 9.43 -5.02
C VAL A 93 4.23 10.36 -6.14
N LEU A 94 3.31 11.15 -6.69
CA LEU A 94 3.57 12.09 -7.78
C LEU A 94 4.14 13.41 -7.26
N SER A 95 3.69 13.83 -6.09
CA SER A 95 4.19 14.94 -5.27
C SER A 95 3.80 14.74 -3.81
N ASP A 96 4.25 15.62 -2.91
CA ASP A 96 3.95 15.54 -1.46
C ASP A 96 2.44 15.55 -1.13
N ASN A 97 1.59 15.98 -2.08
CA ASN A 97 0.14 16.09 -1.92
C ASN A 97 -0.66 15.33 -2.99
N LEU A 98 -0.01 14.60 -3.90
CA LEU A 98 -0.69 13.87 -4.98
C LEU A 98 -0.13 12.46 -5.12
N GLY A 99 -1.03 11.49 -5.02
CA GLY A 99 -0.73 10.08 -5.21
C GLY A 99 -1.63 9.47 -6.26
N LYS A 100 -1.13 8.41 -6.89
CA LYS A 100 -1.90 7.55 -7.78
C LYS A 100 -1.86 6.13 -7.24
N VAL A 101 -3.02 5.56 -6.97
CA VAL A 101 -3.10 4.12 -6.68
C VAL A 101 -2.89 3.37 -7.99
N GLU A 102 -1.79 2.64 -8.09
CA GLU A 102 -1.45 1.86 -9.29
C GLU A 102 -2.23 0.56 -9.35
N GLY A 103 -2.52 -0.04 -8.20
CA GLY A 103 -3.28 -1.27 -8.12
C GLY A 103 -3.10 -1.99 -6.80
N TRP A 104 -3.48 -3.26 -6.77
CA TRP A 104 -3.38 -4.08 -5.58
C TRP A 104 -3.08 -5.55 -5.91
N LEU A 105 -2.64 -6.28 -4.88
CA LEU A 105 -2.45 -7.74 -4.87
C LEU A 105 -2.97 -8.30 -3.55
N HIS A 106 -3.33 -9.58 -3.50
CA HIS A 106 -3.36 -10.27 -2.21
C HIS A 106 -1.94 -10.42 -1.68
N GLY A 107 -1.74 -10.33 -0.35
CA GLY A 107 -0.41 -10.53 0.20
C GLY A 107 0.15 -11.93 -0.08
N SER A 108 -0.72 -12.94 -0.20
CA SER A 108 -0.31 -14.29 -0.61
C SER A 108 0.25 -14.37 -2.03
N GLU A 109 -0.10 -13.43 -2.93
CA GLU A 109 0.40 -13.39 -4.30
C GLU A 109 1.82 -12.81 -4.38
N VAL A 110 2.20 -11.92 -3.46
CA VAL A 110 3.50 -11.24 -3.47
C VAL A 110 4.66 -12.23 -3.43
N ALA A 111 4.55 -13.29 -2.64
CA ALA A 111 5.60 -14.31 -2.51
C ALA A 111 5.78 -15.18 -3.77
N ASN A 112 4.83 -15.13 -4.71
CA ASN A 112 4.85 -15.89 -5.96
C ASN A 112 5.27 -15.03 -7.16
N LEU A 113 5.53 -13.74 -6.97
CA LEU A 113 5.99 -12.85 -8.04
C LEU A 113 7.40 -13.24 -8.51
N PRO A 114 7.71 -13.01 -9.80
CA PRO A 114 9.04 -13.30 -10.31
C PRO A 114 10.11 -12.41 -9.66
N HIS A 115 11.34 -12.92 -9.69
CA HIS A 115 12.53 -12.18 -9.34
C HIS A 115 13.13 -11.55 -10.59
N ASN A 116 13.39 -10.24 -10.56
CA ASN A 116 14.08 -9.55 -11.64
C ASN A 116 15.36 -8.86 -11.11
N PRO A 117 16.56 -9.43 -11.39
CA PRO A 117 17.82 -8.85 -10.94
C PRO A 117 18.16 -7.54 -11.67
N GLU A 118 17.55 -7.26 -12.83
CA GLU A 118 17.75 -5.99 -13.53
C GLU A 118 17.02 -4.83 -12.86
N VAL A 119 15.89 -5.12 -12.19
CA VAL A 119 15.10 -4.15 -11.44
C VAL A 119 15.68 -3.93 -10.03
N CYS A 120 16.22 -4.97 -9.40
CA CYS A 120 16.79 -4.95 -8.06
C CYS A 120 18.19 -5.58 -8.07
N ILE A 121 19.21 -4.82 -8.48
CA ILE A 121 20.58 -5.35 -8.70
C ILE A 121 21.26 -5.77 -7.39
N TYR A 122 20.93 -5.09 -6.29
CA TYR A 122 21.66 -5.22 -5.02
C TYR A 122 20.93 -6.08 -3.97
N GLU A 123 19.68 -6.47 -4.20
CA GLU A 123 18.87 -7.22 -3.24
C GLU A 123 17.84 -8.09 -3.96
N GLU A 124 17.57 -9.29 -3.43
CA GLU A 124 16.50 -10.13 -3.97
C GLU A 124 15.14 -9.50 -3.68
N CYS A 125 14.39 -9.21 -4.76
CA CYS A 125 13.10 -8.56 -4.69
C CYS A 125 12.05 -9.39 -5.44
N TYR A 126 10.85 -9.46 -4.89
CA TYR A 126 9.64 -9.84 -5.60
C TYR A 126 9.20 -8.64 -6.45
N CYS A 127 8.90 -8.84 -7.73
CA CYS A 127 8.51 -7.72 -8.57
C CYS A 127 7.55 -8.08 -9.70
N THR A 128 6.79 -7.08 -10.14
CA THR A 128 5.92 -7.16 -11.32
C THR A 128 5.69 -5.75 -11.87
N PRO A 129 5.54 -5.55 -13.20
CA PRO A 129 5.13 -4.26 -13.75
C PRO A 129 3.80 -3.79 -13.15
N PHE A 130 3.60 -2.48 -12.98
CA PHE A 130 2.32 -1.95 -12.50
C PHE A 130 1.11 -2.35 -13.37
N THR A 131 1.33 -2.59 -14.66
CA THR A 131 0.30 -3.05 -15.60
C THR A 131 -0.26 -4.44 -15.30
N GLU A 132 0.45 -5.24 -14.51
CA GLU A 132 0.02 -6.58 -14.08
C GLU A 132 -0.66 -6.57 -12.71
N LEU A 133 -0.69 -5.42 -12.02
CA LEU A 133 -1.45 -5.28 -10.77
C LEU A 133 -2.94 -5.29 -11.07
N ARG A 134 -3.72 -5.77 -10.09
CA ARG A 134 -5.17 -5.68 -10.18
C ARG A 134 -5.60 -4.22 -10.05
N PRO A 135 -6.50 -3.73 -10.93
CA PRO A 135 -7.02 -2.37 -10.83
C PRO A 135 -7.65 -2.10 -9.46
N PHE A 136 -7.34 -0.96 -8.85
CA PHE A 136 -7.90 -0.58 -7.54
C PHE A 136 -9.42 -0.54 -7.54
N ARG A 137 -10.05 -0.18 -8.67
CA ARG A 137 -11.51 -0.18 -8.85
C ARG A 137 -12.19 -1.51 -8.49
N GLU A 138 -11.48 -2.64 -8.62
CA GLU A 138 -12.01 -3.96 -8.26
C GLU A 138 -12.12 -4.16 -6.75
N LEU A 139 -11.31 -3.43 -5.98
CA LEU A 139 -11.31 -3.46 -4.53
C LEU A 139 -12.37 -2.53 -3.92
N ILE A 140 -12.71 -1.44 -4.63
CA ILE A 140 -13.63 -0.39 -4.15
C ILE A 140 -14.98 -0.95 -3.67
N PRO A 141 -15.70 -1.83 -4.41
CA PRO A 141 -16.97 -2.36 -3.94
C PRO A 141 -16.87 -3.03 -2.57
N ARG A 142 -15.80 -3.81 -2.34
CA ARG A 142 -15.61 -4.51 -1.07
C ARG A 142 -15.19 -3.57 0.04
N LEU A 143 -14.33 -2.59 -0.27
CA LEU A 143 -13.81 -1.64 0.69
C LEU A 143 -14.89 -0.66 1.16
N ILE A 144 -15.74 -0.17 0.24
CA ILE A 144 -16.77 0.82 0.55
C ILE A 144 -17.92 0.23 1.39
N GLU A 145 -18.18 -1.08 1.33
CA GLU A 145 -19.15 -1.71 2.22
C GLU A 145 -18.80 -1.54 3.71
N CYS A 146 -17.51 -1.35 4.02
CA CYS A 146 -17.05 -1.09 5.39
C CYS A 146 -17.29 0.36 5.85
N SER A 147 -17.78 1.25 4.97
CA SER A 147 -18.12 2.62 5.36
C SER A 147 -19.25 2.63 6.39
N LEU A 148 -19.16 3.57 7.33
CA LEU A 148 -20.21 3.85 8.31
C LEU A 148 -21.34 4.74 7.76
N ASP A 149 -21.19 5.24 6.53
CA ASP A 149 -22.06 6.26 5.95
C ASP A 149 -22.67 5.79 4.62
N GLU A 150 -23.98 5.51 4.63
CA GLU A 150 -24.75 5.03 3.48
C GLU A 150 -24.87 6.07 2.34
N GLU A 151 -24.74 7.36 2.63
CA GLU A 151 -24.70 8.37 1.58
C GLU A 151 -23.37 8.31 0.82
N ILE A 152 -22.27 8.16 1.56
CA ILE A 152 -20.93 8.00 0.98
C ILE A 152 -20.84 6.71 0.16
N LYS A 153 -21.40 5.59 0.65
CA LYS A 153 -21.47 4.35 -0.14
C LYS A 153 -22.13 4.57 -1.49
N ARG A 154 -23.30 5.23 -1.51
CA ARG A 154 -24.03 5.54 -2.75
C ARG A 154 -23.24 6.48 -3.65
N ARG A 155 -22.59 7.51 -3.08
CA ARG A 155 -21.79 8.48 -3.84
C ARG A 155 -20.61 7.80 -4.53
N VAL A 156 -19.82 7.03 -3.79
CA VAL A 156 -18.64 6.32 -4.32
C VAL A 156 -19.06 5.29 -5.37
N LYS A 157 -20.09 4.49 -5.13
CA LYS A 157 -20.59 3.55 -6.15
C LYS A 157 -20.98 4.26 -7.44
N LYS A 158 -21.69 5.38 -7.35
CA LYS A 158 -22.05 6.21 -8.51
C LYS A 158 -20.83 6.79 -9.23
N GLU A 159 -19.87 7.33 -8.50
CA GLU A 159 -18.65 7.93 -9.06
C GLU A 159 -17.82 6.92 -9.85
N PHE A 160 -17.72 5.69 -9.35
CA PHE A 160 -16.95 4.62 -9.96
C PHE A 160 -17.77 3.73 -10.92
N ASN A 161 -19.04 4.06 -11.17
CA ASN A 161 -19.99 3.28 -11.98
C ASN A 161 -20.10 1.80 -11.53
N LEU A 162 -20.27 1.60 -10.23
CA LEU A 162 -20.40 0.30 -9.55
C LEU A 162 -21.84 0.00 -9.14
#